data_AF-A0ABD5Z9U1-F1
#
_entry.id   AF-A0ABD5Z9U1-F1
#
_cell.length_a   1.000
_cell.length_b   1.000
_cell.length_c   1.000
_cell.angle_alpha   90.00
_cell.angle_beta   90.00
_cell.angle_gamma   90.00
#
_symmetry.space_group_name_H-M   'P 1'
#
loop_
_entity.id
_entity.type
_entity.pdbx_description
1 polymer ?
#
loop_
_entity_poly.entity_id
_entity_poly.type
_entity_poly.pdbx_seq_one_letter_code
_entity_poly.pdbx_strand_id
1 'polypeptide(L)'
;MPKSKDEFETLYGYLLYEPTDILHPDYMYTVPEIARMLQGLDPTTDLAEDTEDHLIDWTIPWIISHEEDFVINDPRGDEPGYFGLHPDVIEDEETEE
;
A
#
# COMPACT_ATOMS: atom_id res chain seq x y z
N MET A 1 -12.77 -21.08 17.82
CA MET A 1 -14.02 -20.49 18.35
C MET A 1 -13.73 -19.05 18.72
N PRO A 2 -14.66 -18.11 18.50
CA PRO A 2 -14.48 -16.70 18.91
C PRO A 2 -14.38 -16.57 20.44
N LYS A 3 -13.67 -15.54 20.92
CA LYS A 3 -13.49 -15.21 22.35
C LYS A 3 -14.19 -13.90 22.70
N SER A 4 -14.60 -13.73 23.96
CA SER A 4 -15.21 -12.45 24.39
C SER A 4 -14.17 -11.34 24.44
N LYS A 5 -14.56 -10.10 24.12
CA LYS A 5 -13.67 -8.93 24.26
C LYS A 5 -13.26 -8.69 25.72
N ASP A 6 -14.09 -9.11 26.67
CA ASP A 6 -13.84 -8.96 28.11
C ASP A 6 -12.70 -9.87 28.61
N GLU A 7 -12.24 -10.82 27.80
CA GLU A 7 -11.07 -11.66 28.10
C GLU A 7 -9.73 -10.93 27.88
N PHE A 8 -9.74 -9.72 27.33
CA PHE A 8 -8.52 -8.97 27.00
C PHE A 8 -8.38 -7.72 27.88
N GLU A 9 -7.24 -7.59 28.56
CA GLU A 9 -6.94 -6.44 29.44
C GLU A 9 -6.69 -5.14 28.67
N THR A 10 -6.33 -5.24 27.39
CA THR A 10 -6.05 -4.08 26.54
C THR A 10 -6.45 -4.37 25.10
N LEU A 11 -7.06 -3.38 24.47
CA LEU A 11 -7.40 -3.39 23.04
C LEU A 11 -6.67 -2.23 22.38
N TYR A 12 -6.02 -2.52 21.25
CA TYR A 12 -5.38 -1.51 20.42
C TYR A 12 -6.24 -1.26 19.18
N GLY A 13 -6.16 -0.03 18.65
CA GLY A 13 -6.63 0.23 17.30
C GLY A 13 -5.88 -0.66 16.32
N TYR A 14 -6.58 -1.20 15.34
CA TYR A 14 -5.92 -1.86 14.22
C TYR A 14 -5.34 -0.75 13.33
N LEU A 15 -4.01 -0.61 13.36
CA LEU A 15 -3.29 0.36 12.55
C LEU A 15 -2.75 -0.35 11.32
N LEU A 16 -3.02 0.22 10.16
CA LEU A 16 -2.38 -0.13 8.89
C LEU A 16 -1.33 0.92 8.60
N TYR A 17 -0.33 0.57 7.78
CA TYR A 17 0.60 1.58 7.26
C TYR A 17 -0.16 2.57 6.38
N GLU A 18 0.23 3.84 6.43
CA GLU A 18 -0.24 4.86 5.51
C GLU A 18 0.52 4.74 4.19
N PRO A 19 -0.04 5.18 3.05
CA PRO A 19 0.66 5.12 1.76
C PRO A 19 2.03 5.81 1.77
N THR A 20 2.16 6.91 2.49
CA THR A 20 3.40 7.69 2.64
C THR A 20 4.48 6.95 3.44
N ASP A 21 4.12 5.96 4.26
CA ASP A 21 5.08 5.09 4.95
C ASP A 21 5.73 4.06 4.01
N ILE A 22 5.05 3.76 2.90
CA ILE A 22 5.39 2.65 2.01
C ILE A 22 6.00 3.14 0.70
N LEU A 23 5.42 4.17 0.09
CA LEU A 23 5.75 4.58 -1.27
C LEU A 23 6.70 5.76 -1.28
N HIS A 24 7.62 5.75 -2.24
CA HIS A 24 8.48 6.89 -2.49
C HIS A 24 7.74 7.92 -3.37
N PRO A 25 7.82 9.24 -3.06
CA PRO A 25 7.05 10.28 -3.76
C PRO A 25 7.33 10.36 -5.28
N ASP A 26 8.57 10.11 -5.68
CA ASP A 26 8.98 10.18 -7.10
C ASP A 26 8.67 8.94 -7.96
N TYR A 27 8.07 7.88 -7.40
CA TYR A 27 7.87 6.62 -8.10
C TYR A 27 6.40 6.23 -8.21
N MET A 28 6.12 5.41 -9.23
CA MET A 28 4.81 4.83 -9.51
C MET A 28 4.98 3.30 -9.54
N TYR A 29 4.01 2.58 -8.99
CA TYR A 29 4.09 1.14 -8.72
C TYR A 29 2.82 0.43 -9.18
N THR A 30 2.96 -0.77 -9.71
CA THR A 30 1.84 -1.68 -9.94
C THR A 30 1.30 -2.25 -8.61
N VAL A 31 0.07 -2.75 -8.61
CA VAL A 31 -0.53 -3.38 -7.41
C VAL A 31 0.34 -4.53 -6.84
N PRO A 32 0.92 -5.45 -7.65
CA PRO A 32 1.83 -6.47 -7.14
C PRO A 32 3.07 -5.90 -6.45
N GLU A 33 3.65 -4.81 -6.96
CA GLU A 33 4.81 -4.16 -6.35
C GLU A 33 4.46 -3.55 -4.98
N ILE A 34 3.32 -2.84 -4.89
CA ILE A 34 2.81 -2.33 -3.61
C ILE A 34 2.55 -3.47 -2.62
N ALA A 35 1.99 -4.58 -3.11
CA ALA A 35 1.70 -5.75 -2.28
C ALA A 35 2.96 -6.34 -1.64
N ARG A 36 4.08 -6.39 -2.38
CA ARG A 36 5.40 -6.80 -1.86
C ARG A 36 5.93 -5.80 -0.84
N MET A 37 5.84 -4.50 -1.14
CA MET A 37 6.33 -3.44 -0.25
C MET A 37 5.57 -3.39 1.08
N LEU A 38 4.27 -3.67 1.09
CA LEU A 38 3.48 -3.82 2.33
C LEU A 38 3.96 -4.98 3.21
N GLN A 39 4.65 -5.97 2.63
CA GLN A 39 5.31 -7.06 3.38
C GLN A 39 6.76 -6.71 3.78
N GLY A 40 7.24 -5.50 3.46
CA GLY A 40 8.63 -5.09 3.68
C GLY A 40 9.63 -5.71 2.70
N LEU A 41 9.16 -6.15 1.52
CA LEU A 41 10.00 -6.72 0.46
C LEU A 41 10.37 -5.66 -0.59
N ASP A 42 11.44 -5.93 -1.34
CA ASP A 42 11.78 -5.15 -2.53
C ASP A 42 10.68 -5.34 -3.60
N PRO A 43 10.26 -4.28 -4.32
CA PRO A 43 9.21 -4.38 -5.34
C PRO A 43 9.54 -5.37 -6.46
N THR A 44 10.81 -5.70 -6.68
CA THR A 44 11.27 -6.67 -7.70
C THR A 44 11.48 -8.09 -7.16
N THR A 45 11.12 -8.34 -5.89
CA THR A 45 11.26 -9.67 -5.27
C THR A 45 10.40 -10.70 -6.02
N ASP A 46 11.03 -11.79 -6.46
CA ASP A 46 10.34 -12.92 -7.08
C ASP A 46 9.56 -13.73 -6.03
N LEU A 47 8.27 -13.93 -6.27
CA LEU A 47 7.36 -14.66 -5.40
C LEU A 47 6.68 -15.78 -6.18
N ALA A 48 6.27 -16.84 -5.47
CA ALA A 48 5.39 -17.84 -6.07
C ALA A 48 4.01 -17.22 -6.37
N GLU A 49 3.42 -17.59 -7.51
CA GLU A 49 2.14 -17.06 -8.02
C GLU A 49 1.03 -17.08 -6.95
N ASP A 50 0.78 -18.23 -6.31
CA ASP A 50 -0.22 -18.34 -5.24
C ASP A 50 0.01 -17.39 -4.06
N THR A 51 1.28 -17.09 -3.75
CA THR A 51 1.62 -16.15 -2.67
C THR A 51 1.33 -14.72 -3.10
N GLU A 52 1.71 -14.37 -4.33
CA GLU A 52 1.49 -13.05 -4.90
C GLU A 52 -0.01 -12.72 -5.03
N ASP A 53 -0.82 -13.67 -5.50
CA ASP A 53 -2.27 -13.51 -5.61
C ASP A 53 -2.91 -13.16 -4.25
N HIS A 54 -2.50 -13.86 -3.18
CA HIS A 54 -3.00 -13.57 -1.83
C HIS A 54 -2.59 -12.19 -1.32
N LEU A 55 -1.37 -11.74 -1.65
CA LEU A 55 -0.93 -10.39 -1.26
C LEU A 55 -1.69 -9.31 -2.03
N ILE A 56 -1.95 -9.53 -3.32
CA ILE A 56 -2.75 -8.63 -4.16
C ILE A 56 -4.17 -8.50 -3.60
N ASP A 57 -4.82 -9.61 -3.25
CA ASP A 57 -6.17 -9.63 -2.67
C ASP A 57 -6.28 -8.78 -1.39
N TRP A 58 -5.23 -8.73 -0.58
CA TRP A 58 -5.19 -7.90 0.64
C TRP A 58 -4.84 -6.45 0.35
N THR A 59 -4.06 -6.21 -0.68
CA THR A 59 -3.58 -4.87 -1.05
C THR A 59 -4.68 -4.04 -1.71
N ILE A 60 -5.55 -4.64 -2.52
CA ILE A 60 -6.62 -3.91 -3.22
C ILE A 60 -7.56 -3.17 -2.23
N PRO A 61 -8.10 -3.81 -1.18
CA PRO A 61 -8.92 -3.11 -0.18
C PRO A 61 -8.18 -1.97 0.52
N TRP A 62 -6.88 -2.14 0.76
CA TRP A 62 -6.05 -1.10 1.37
C TRP A 62 -5.84 0.08 0.42
N ILE A 63 -5.62 -0.14 -0.89
CA ILE A 63 -5.56 0.96 -1.87
C ILE A 63 -6.91 1.70 -1.92
N ILE A 64 -8.02 0.97 -1.97
CA ILE A 64 -9.37 1.58 -2.01
C ILE A 64 -9.65 2.40 -0.74
N SER A 65 -9.20 1.93 0.44
CA SER A 65 -9.41 2.68 1.68
C SER A 65 -8.60 3.98 1.78
N HIS A 66 -7.57 4.14 0.95
CA HIS A 66 -6.71 5.34 0.91
C HIS A 66 -6.80 6.02 -0.47
N GLU A 67 -7.92 5.88 -1.19
CA GLU A 67 -8.02 6.34 -2.59
C GLU A 67 -7.68 7.83 -2.79
N GLU A 68 -7.91 8.67 -1.77
CA GLU A 68 -7.60 10.10 -1.80
C GLU A 68 -6.09 10.40 -1.78
N ASP A 69 -5.27 9.46 -1.31
CA ASP A 69 -3.81 9.59 -1.18
C ASP A 69 -3.06 9.11 -2.43
N PHE A 70 -3.78 8.63 -3.44
CA PHE A 70 -3.20 8.03 -4.64
C PHE A 70 -3.46 8.84 -5.92
N VAL A 71 -2.51 8.74 -6.85
CA VAL A 71 -2.71 9.01 -8.28
C VAL A 71 -2.50 7.73 -9.08
N ILE A 72 -3.17 7.62 -10.22
CA ILE A 72 -3.00 6.53 -11.18
C ILE A 72 -2.61 7.10 -12.55
N ASN A 73 -1.71 6.44 -13.27
CA ASN A 73 -1.42 6.84 -14.65
C ASN A 73 -2.53 6.42 -15.62
N ASP A 74 -2.58 7.04 -16.79
CA ASP A 74 -3.33 6.51 -17.93
C ASP A 74 -2.59 5.27 -18.49
N PRO A 75 -3.16 4.05 -18.39
CA PRO A 75 -2.47 2.82 -18.81
C PRO A 75 -2.20 2.79 -20.31
N ARG A 76 -1.06 2.20 -20.71
CA ARG A 76 -0.67 2.09 -22.12
C ARG A 76 -1.03 0.71 -22.67
N GLY A 77 -2.13 0.64 -23.42
CA GLY A 77 -2.55 -0.61 -24.04
C GLY A 77 -2.99 -1.64 -22.99
N ASP A 78 -2.34 -2.80 -22.98
CA ASP A 78 -2.67 -3.92 -22.07
C ASP A 78 -1.78 -3.95 -20.81
N GLU A 79 -0.93 -2.94 -20.60
CA GLU A 79 -0.10 -2.83 -19.39
C GLU A 79 -0.94 -2.44 -18.16
N PRO A 80 -0.57 -2.93 -16.95
CA PRO A 80 -1.25 -2.55 -15.73
C PRO A 80 -1.12 -1.04 -15.45
N GLY A 81 -2.09 -0.51 -14.72
CA GLY A 81 -1.97 0.80 -14.11
C GLY A 81 -0.92 0.80 -13.00
N TYR A 82 -0.19 1.89 -12.93
CA TYR A 82 0.76 2.26 -11.89
C TYR A 82 0.12 3.32 -11.00
N PHE A 83 0.37 3.20 -9.71
CA PHE A 83 -0.13 4.02 -8.64
C PHE A 83 1.04 4.71 -7.93
N GLY A 84 0.88 5.98 -7.58
CA GLY A 84 1.85 6.72 -6.77
C GLY A 84 1.14 7.64 -5.80
N LEU A 85 1.90 8.36 -4.99
CA LEU A 85 1.35 9.27 -3.99
C LEU A 85 0.73 10.51 -4.65
N HIS A 86 -0.43 10.92 -4.15
CA HIS A 86 -1.04 12.18 -4.53
C HIS A 86 -0.17 13.36 -4.07
N PRO A 87 0.03 14.41 -4.88
CA PRO A 87 0.86 15.55 -4.50
C PRO A 87 0.46 16.20 -3.16
N ASP A 88 -0.82 16.18 -2.83
CA ASP A 88 -1.34 16.78 -1.59
C ASP A 88 -0.91 16.03 -0.31
N VAL A 89 -0.45 14.78 -0.41
CA VAL A 89 0.04 13.99 0.73
C VAL A 89 1.56 13.90 0.81
N ILE A 90 2.26 14.45 -0.19
CA ILE A 90 3.71 14.58 -0.17
C ILE A 90 4.02 15.91 0.51
N GLU A 91 4.47 15.87 1.76
CA GLU A 91 4.96 17.08 2.42
C GLU A 91 6.19 17.60 1.66
N ASP A 92 6.20 18.87 1.28
CA ASP A 92 7.37 19.52 0.71
C ASP A 92 8.50 19.49 1.76
N GLU A 93 9.43 18.54 1.64
CA GLU A 93 10.67 18.54 2.44
C GLU A 93 11.60 19.73 2.11
N GLU A 94 11.20 20.67 1.25
CA GLU A 94 11.93 21.90 0.94
C GLU A 94 11.37 23.12 1.69
N THR A 95 11.55 23.18 3.02
CA THR A 95 11.81 24.48 3.70
C THR A 95 12.64 24.29 4.96
N GLU A 96 13.88 23.82 4.83
CA GLU A 96 14.93 24.17 5.79
C GLU A 96 15.89 25.18 5.13
N GLU A 97 15.84 26.42 5.64
CA GLU A 97 16.70 27.58 5.27
C GLU A 97 18.20 27.33 5.50
#